data_AF-A0A7W7VVV2-F1
#
_entry.id   AF-A0A7W7VVV2-F1
#
_cell.length_a   1.000
_cell.length_b   1.000
_cell.length_c   1.000
_cell.angle_alpha   90.00
_cell.angle_beta   90.00
_cell.angle_gamma   90.00
#
_symmetry.space_group_name_H-M   'P 1'
#
loop_
_entity.id
_entity.type
_entity.pdbx_description
1 polymer ?
#
loop_
_entity_poly.entity_id
_entity_poly.type
_entity_poly.pdbx_seq_one_letter_code
_entity_poly.pdbx_strand_id
1 'polypeptide(L)'
;MEETPGAPQQGSDGKPISPLLIEAVRYAEDRHWEIVPGTHLIEEDGPARCSCGTPNCPQPGAHPITQDWHRRATSGPGVVRRWWTENPSASILLPTGRSFDVLDVPEVAGCLALARMERLQLQLGPVASVPTMPGQRGRRLLFLVLPGAQAKVPETLRKLGWAPGRLDLTCHGDGGWIVAPPSRIGAYTFAQWARQPSAMNRWLPDADELINPLAYACGRDAPAARITPPQPKAPPTPVVAPRR
;
A
#
# COMPACT_ATOMS: atom_id res chain seq x y z
N MET A 1 -2.06 3.54 -41.29
CA MET A 1 -3.22 2.72 -40.89
C MET A 1 -3.69 3.32 -39.58
N GLU A 2 -4.78 4.07 -39.64
CA GLU A 2 -5.40 4.73 -38.48
C GLU A 2 -5.96 3.67 -37.52
N GLU A 3 -5.37 3.56 -36.33
CA GLU A 3 -5.96 2.84 -35.21
C GLU A 3 -7.15 3.66 -34.68
N THR A 4 -8.35 3.17 -34.96
CA THR A 4 -9.59 3.67 -34.38
C THR A 4 -9.64 3.25 -32.90
N PRO A 5 -9.80 4.17 -31.92
CA PRO A 5 -9.95 3.78 -30.53
C PRO A 5 -11.22 2.95 -30.34
N GLY A 6 -11.08 1.75 -29.79
CA GLY A 6 -12.17 0.80 -29.58
C GLY A 6 -13.31 1.38 -28.74
N ALA A 7 -14.54 1.09 -29.16
CA ALA A 7 -15.76 1.51 -28.47
C ALA A 7 -15.77 1.05 -26.99
N PRO A 8 -16.33 1.85 -26.07
CA PRO A 8 -16.48 1.44 -24.68
C PRO A 8 -17.37 0.20 -24.57
N GLN A 9 -16.90 -0.82 -23.86
CA GLN A 9 -17.66 -2.05 -23.62
C GLN A 9 -18.92 -1.71 -22.80
N GLN A 10 -20.09 -2.03 -23.35
CA GLN A 10 -21.39 -1.75 -22.75
C GLN A 10 -21.84 -2.92 -21.87
N GLY A 11 -22.35 -2.64 -20.67
CA GLY A 11 -23.02 -3.64 -19.82
C GLY A 11 -24.41 -3.99 -20.37
N SER A 12 -25.04 -5.04 -19.82
CA SER A 12 -26.37 -5.52 -20.26
C SER A 12 -27.47 -4.45 -20.25
N ASP A 13 -27.27 -3.39 -19.45
CA ASP A 13 -28.26 -2.34 -19.21
C ASP A 13 -27.92 -1.01 -19.90
N GLY A 14 -26.95 -1.00 -20.82
CA GLY A 14 -26.56 0.21 -21.58
C GLY A 14 -25.79 1.28 -20.78
N LYS A 15 -25.53 1.05 -19.49
CA LYS A 15 -24.67 1.90 -18.66
C LYS A 15 -23.18 1.62 -18.96
N PRO A 16 -22.32 2.63 -19.07
CA PRO A 16 -20.89 2.43 -19.24
C PRO A 16 -20.33 1.63 -18.05
N ILE A 17 -19.56 0.58 -18.37
CA ILE A 17 -18.92 -0.26 -17.36
C ILE A 17 -17.92 0.59 -16.58
N SER A 18 -18.01 0.56 -15.24
CA SER A 18 -17.07 1.28 -14.37
C SER A 18 -15.63 0.80 -14.63
N PRO A 19 -14.64 1.69 -14.83
CA PRO A 19 -13.23 1.31 -14.92
C PRO A 19 -12.76 0.51 -13.69
N LEU A 20 -13.30 0.81 -12.51
CA LEU A 20 -13.02 0.06 -11.29
C LEU A 20 -13.53 -1.38 -11.37
N LEU A 21 -14.68 -1.61 -12.01
CA LEU A 21 -15.20 -2.96 -12.21
C LEU A 21 -14.25 -3.78 -13.10
N ILE A 22 -13.80 -3.20 -14.22
CA ILE A 22 -12.89 -3.88 -15.16
C ILE A 22 -11.60 -4.28 -14.45
N GLU A 23 -10.99 -3.35 -13.71
CA GLU A 23 -9.73 -3.59 -13.03
C GLU A 23 -9.88 -4.56 -11.84
N ALA A 24 -10.96 -4.45 -11.05
CA ALA A 24 -11.24 -5.41 -9.99
C ALA A 24 -11.37 -6.83 -10.55
N VAL A 25 -12.09 -6.99 -11.66
CA VAL A 25 -12.19 -8.29 -12.33
C VAL A 25 -10.84 -8.78 -12.83
N ARG A 26 -10.02 -7.93 -13.46
CA ARG A 26 -8.67 -8.30 -13.92
C ARG A 26 -7.76 -8.77 -12.79
N TYR A 27 -7.78 -8.10 -11.64
CA TYR A 27 -7.01 -8.56 -10.48
C TYR A 27 -7.47 -9.95 -10.00
N ALA A 28 -8.76 -10.24 -10.04
CA ALA A 28 -9.30 -11.55 -9.66
C ALA A 28 -8.99 -12.63 -10.72
N GLU A 29 -9.21 -12.35 -12.00
CA GLU A 29 -9.10 -13.31 -13.10
C GLU A 29 -7.64 -13.58 -13.49
N ASP A 30 -6.84 -12.53 -13.70
CA ASP A 30 -5.49 -12.67 -14.27
C ASP A 30 -4.42 -12.96 -13.21
N ARG A 31 -4.64 -12.41 -11.99
CA ARG A 31 -3.68 -12.50 -10.87
C ARG A 31 -4.11 -13.47 -9.79
N HIS A 32 -5.38 -13.86 -9.76
CA HIS A 32 -5.96 -14.66 -8.68
C HIS A 32 -5.76 -14.03 -7.30
N TRP A 33 -5.73 -12.69 -7.25
CA TRP A 33 -5.68 -11.98 -6.00
C TRP A 33 -7.08 -11.90 -5.40
N GLU A 34 -7.15 -12.08 -4.09
CA GLU A 34 -8.39 -11.79 -3.37
C GLU A 34 -8.62 -10.28 -3.32
N ILE A 35 -9.90 -9.90 -3.34
CA ILE A 35 -10.34 -8.52 -3.42
C ILE A 35 -11.48 -8.31 -2.44
N VAL A 36 -11.56 -7.09 -1.90
CA VAL A 36 -12.68 -6.62 -1.09
C VAL A 36 -13.08 -5.21 -1.56
N PRO A 37 -14.39 -4.89 -1.63
CA PRO A 37 -14.84 -3.53 -1.86
C PRO A 37 -14.56 -2.66 -0.61
N GLY A 38 -13.87 -1.54 -0.85
CA GLY A 38 -13.60 -0.51 0.14
C GLY A 38 -14.66 0.58 0.16
N THR A 39 -14.52 1.47 1.13
CA THR A 39 -15.26 2.73 1.14
C THR A 39 -14.90 3.57 -0.07
N HIS A 40 -15.76 4.53 -0.40
CA HIS A 40 -15.54 5.47 -1.47
C HIS A 40 -15.77 6.90 -0.99
N LEU A 41 -15.43 7.86 -1.84
CA LEU A 41 -15.67 9.26 -1.56
C LEU A 41 -17.00 9.69 -2.15
N ILE A 42 -17.79 10.37 -1.34
CA ILE A 42 -19.04 11.00 -1.75
C ILE A 42 -18.75 12.48 -1.92
N GLU A 43 -18.98 12.96 -3.13
CA GLU A 43 -18.87 14.37 -3.52
C GLU A 43 -20.28 14.93 -3.64
N GLU A 44 -20.66 15.74 -2.65
CA GLU A 44 -21.83 16.62 -2.71
C GLU A 44 -21.34 18.06 -2.67
N ASP A 45 -22.24 19.05 -2.62
CA ASP A 45 -21.88 20.46 -2.46
C ASP A 45 -21.11 20.69 -1.14
N GLY A 46 -19.78 20.54 -1.18
CA GLY A 46 -18.91 20.60 -0.01
C GLY A 46 -17.63 19.74 -0.13
N PRO A 47 -16.85 19.60 0.96
CA PRO A 47 -15.67 18.77 0.98
C PRO A 47 -16.04 17.28 0.85
N ALA A 48 -15.24 16.53 0.06
CA ALA A 48 -15.44 15.09 -0.13
C ALA A 48 -15.46 14.35 1.22
N ARG A 49 -16.51 13.54 1.43
CA ARG A 49 -16.67 12.74 2.66
C ARG A 49 -16.48 11.26 2.38
N CYS A 50 -16.03 10.52 3.37
CA CYS A 50 -15.95 9.06 3.27
C CYS A 50 -17.36 8.45 3.38
N SER A 51 -17.64 7.44 2.57
CA SER A 51 -18.91 6.70 2.58
C SER A 51 -19.18 5.94 3.90
N CYS A 52 -18.22 5.86 4.82
CA CYS A 52 -18.42 5.28 6.15
C CYS A 52 -19.21 6.18 7.11
N GLY A 53 -19.37 7.47 6.77
CA GLY A 53 -20.09 8.44 7.61
C GLY A 53 -19.31 8.93 8.84
N THR A 54 -18.10 8.42 9.11
CA THR A 54 -17.26 8.90 10.23
C THR A 54 -16.74 10.32 9.94
N PRO A 55 -17.01 11.30 10.82
CA PRO A 55 -16.39 12.63 10.73
C PRO A 55 -14.86 12.52 10.78
N ASN A 56 -14.15 13.24 9.92
CA ASN A 56 -12.69 13.20 9.84
C ASN A 56 -12.11 11.77 9.75
N CYS A 57 -12.72 10.94 8.91
CA CYS A 57 -12.24 9.58 8.62
C CYS A 57 -10.72 9.60 8.37
N PRO A 58 -9.93 8.76 9.06
CA PRO A 58 -8.46 8.77 8.93
C PRO A 58 -8.00 8.23 7.57
N GLN A 59 -8.83 7.43 6.88
CA GLN A 59 -8.50 6.85 5.57
C GLN A 59 -9.66 7.02 4.56
N PRO A 60 -10.01 8.25 4.14
CA PRO A 60 -11.18 8.47 3.30
C PRO A 60 -11.08 7.68 1.98
N GLY A 61 -12.02 6.75 1.75
CA GLY A 61 -12.05 5.88 0.56
C GLY A 61 -10.99 4.77 0.53
N ALA A 62 -10.29 4.51 1.63
CA ALA A 62 -9.11 3.63 1.67
C ALA A 62 -9.18 2.53 2.74
N HIS A 63 -10.38 2.20 3.22
CA HIS A 63 -10.60 1.15 4.21
C HIS A 63 -11.81 0.27 3.87
N PRO A 64 -11.90 -0.96 4.38
CA PRO A 64 -13.03 -1.87 4.11
C PRO A 64 -14.37 -1.28 4.55
N ILE A 65 -15.44 -1.65 3.83
CA ILE A 65 -16.81 -1.24 4.18
C ILE A 65 -17.26 -1.90 5.50
N THR A 66 -16.88 -3.16 5.72
CA THR A 66 -17.30 -3.95 6.89
C THR A 66 -16.09 -4.51 7.64
N GLN A 67 -16.25 -4.75 8.94
CA GLN A 67 -15.19 -5.29 9.80
C GLN A 67 -14.90 -6.78 9.52
N ASP A 68 -15.88 -7.53 9.01
CA ASP A 68 -15.77 -8.95 8.64
C ASP A 68 -15.16 -9.17 7.25
N TRP A 69 -14.53 -8.14 6.67
CA TRP A 69 -14.00 -8.16 5.31
C TRP A 69 -13.08 -9.35 5.01
N HIS A 70 -12.28 -9.81 6.00
CA HIS A 70 -11.39 -10.95 5.84
C HIS A 70 -12.10 -12.24 5.42
N ARG A 71 -13.37 -12.40 5.82
CA ARG A 71 -14.21 -13.55 5.47
C ARG A 71 -14.90 -13.38 4.11
N ARG A 72 -15.00 -12.14 3.65
CA ARG A 72 -15.66 -11.80 2.39
C ARG A 72 -14.69 -11.76 1.22
N ALA A 73 -13.40 -11.52 1.47
CA ALA A 73 -12.34 -11.51 0.48
C ALA A 73 -12.46 -12.69 -0.51
N THR A 74 -12.39 -12.39 -1.79
CA THR A 74 -12.57 -13.41 -2.84
C THR A 74 -11.82 -13.04 -4.11
N SER A 75 -11.36 -14.05 -4.85
CA SER A 75 -10.86 -13.92 -6.21
C SER A 75 -11.90 -14.37 -7.26
N GLY A 76 -13.13 -14.68 -6.83
CA GLY A 76 -14.20 -15.15 -7.72
C GLY A 76 -14.78 -14.01 -8.57
N PRO A 77 -14.60 -14.01 -9.91
CA PRO A 77 -14.99 -12.87 -10.74
C PRO A 77 -16.50 -12.59 -10.74
N GLY A 78 -17.34 -13.61 -10.58
CA GLY A 78 -18.79 -13.43 -10.48
C GLY A 78 -19.21 -12.62 -9.24
N VAL A 79 -18.56 -12.88 -8.09
CA VAL A 79 -18.81 -12.15 -6.85
C VAL A 79 -18.28 -10.72 -6.97
N VAL A 80 -17.07 -10.55 -7.52
CA VAL A 80 -16.47 -9.23 -7.78
C VAL A 80 -17.37 -8.39 -8.71
N ARG A 81 -17.84 -8.96 -9.82
CA ARG A 81 -18.75 -8.26 -10.75
C ARG A 81 -20.01 -7.77 -10.06
N ARG A 82 -20.61 -8.61 -9.22
CA ARG A 82 -21.80 -8.25 -8.46
C ARG A 82 -21.53 -7.07 -7.51
N TRP A 83 -20.46 -7.09 -6.73
CA TRP A 83 -20.16 -6.00 -5.80
C TRP A 83 -19.98 -4.65 -6.47
N TRP A 84 -19.26 -4.57 -7.59
CA TRP A 84 -19.08 -3.31 -8.32
C TRP A 84 -20.29 -2.94 -9.18
N THR A 85 -21.21 -3.85 -9.44
CA THR A 85 -22.53 -3.51 -10.00
C THR A 85 -23.39 -2.83 -8.94
N GLU A 86 -23.39 -3.35 -7.71
CA GLU A 86 -24.10 -2.77 -6.55
C GLU A 86 -23.48 -1.44 -6.09
N ASN A 87 -22.15 -1.32 -6.14
CA ASN A 87 -21.42 -0.13 -5.74
C ASN A 87 -20.26 0.21 -6.72
N PRO A 88 -20.55 0.92 -7.83
CA PRO A 88 -19.56 1.17 -8.89
C PRO A 88 -18.40 2.09 -8.50
N SER A 89 -18.54 2.84 -7.40
CA SER A 89 -17.54 3.79 -6.89
C SER A 89 -16.65 3.19 -5.79
N ALA A 90 -16.93 1.97 -5.32
CA ALA A 90 -16.14 1.31 -4.28
C ALA A 90 -14.66 1.21 -4.67
N SER A 91 -13.78 1.62 -3.76
CA SER A 91 -12.34 1.40 -3.92
C SER A 91 -12.02 -0.09 -3.94
N ILE A 92 -11.01 -0.48 -4.70
CA ILE A 92 -10.51 -1.85 -4.77
C ILE A 92 -9.48 -2.03 -3.65
N LEU A 93 -9.76 -2.91 -2.70
CA LEU A 93 -8.81 -3.29 -1.66
C LEU A 93 -8.27 -4.68 -1.93
N LEU A 94 -6.96 -4.84 -1.82
CA LEU A 94 -6.28 -6.13 -1.93
C LEU A 94 -5.74 -6.53 -0.55
N PRO A 95 -6.24 -7.62 0.05
CA PRO A 95 -5.72 -8.19 1.28
C PRO A 95 -4.24 -8.59 1.15
N THR A 96 -3.43 -8.21 2.13
CA THR A 96 -2.02 -8.65 2.27
C THR A 96 -1.93 -9.89 3.16
N GLY A 97 -0.79 -10.60 3.13
CA GLY A 97 -0.58 -11.83 3.93
C GLY A 97 -1.14 -13.10 3.32
N ARG A 98 -1.68 -13.02 2.10
CA ARG A 98 -2.33 -14.14 1.41
C ARG A 98 -1.62 -14.47 0.13
N SER A 99 -2.03 -13.86 -0.97
CA SER A 99 -1.36 -14.03 -2.27
C SER A 99 -0.01 -13.30 -2.33
N PHE A 100 0.17 -12.27 -1.51
CA PHE A 100 1.36 -11.43 -1.47
C PHE A 100 1.47 -10.67 -0.15
N ASP A 101 2.69 -10.22 0.15
CA ASP A 101 2.98 -9.18 1.15
C ASP A 101 3.46 -7.93 0.43
N VAL A 102 3.58 -6.82 1.16
CA VAL A 102 3.99 -5.54 0.60
C VAL A 102 5.11 -4.92 1.42
N LEU A 103 6.20 -4.53 0.75
CA LEU A 103 7.23 -3.66 1.32
C LEU A 103 6.88 -2.21 0.99
N ASP A 104 6.77 -1.38 2.02
CA ASP A 104 6.27 -0.03 1.96
C ASP A 104 7.35 0.99 2.35
N VAL A 105 7.74 1.82 1.38
CA VAL A 105 8.84 2.80 1.52
C VAL A 105 8.43 4.18 0.98
N PRO A 106 9.09 5.28 1.42
CA PRO A 106 8.95 6.59 0.78
C PRO A 106 9.21 6.55 -0.72
N GLU A 107 8.47 7.34 -1.50
CA GLU A 107 8.54 7.34 -2.96
C GLU A 107 9.95 7.64 -3.49
N VAL A 108 10.67 8.59 -2.89
CA VAL A 108 12.04 8.93 -3.31
C VAL A 108 12.98 7.73 -3.13
N ALA A 109 12.98 7.12 -1.95
CA ALA A 109 13.76 5.92 -1.67
C ALA A 109 13.36 4.75 -2.58
N GLY A 110 12.06 4.51 -2.80
CA GLY A 110 11.58 3.44 -3.67
C GLY A 110 11.99 3.64 -5.14
N CYS A 111 11.95 4.88 -5.66
CA CYS A 111 12.42 5.19 -7.01
C CYS A 111 13.93 4.95 -7.17
N LEU A 112 14.73 5.36 -6.18
CA LEU A 112 16.17 5.08 -6.17
C LEU A 112 16.47 3.59 -6.11
N ALA A 113 15.71 2.84 -5.31
CA ALA A 113 15.83 1.39 -5.23
C ALA A 113 15.43 0.74 -6.56
N LEU A 114 14.30 1.11 -7.16
CA LEU A 114 13.87 0.62 -8.48
C LEU A 114 14.96 0.80 -9.54
N ALA A 115 15.48 2.02 -9.68
CA ALA A 115 16.53 2.33 -10.64
C ALA A 115 17.83 1.54 -10.38
N ARG A 116 18.09 1.11 -9.14
CA ARG A 116 19.22 0.23 -8.81
C ARG A 116 18.91 -1.23 -9.14
N MET A 117 17.71 -1.70 -8.82
CA MET A 117 17.27 -3.08 -9.06
C MET A 117 17.19 -3.38 -10.56
N GLU A 118 16.73 -2.42 -11.38
CA GLU A 118 16.73 -2.55 -12.85
C GLU A 118 18.15 -2.68 -13.41
N ARG A 119 19.11 -1.88 -12.90
CA ARG A 119 20.53 -2.00 -13.29
C ARG A 119 21.15 -3.34 -12.89
N LEU A 120 20.70 -3.91 -11.78
CA LEU A 120 21.12 -5.23 -11.31
C LEU A 120 20.34 -6.38 -11.97
N GLN A 121 19.37 -6.06 -12.84
CA GLN A 121 18.52 -7.04 -13.52
C GLN A 121 17.77 -7.98 -12.55
N LEU A 122 17.42 -7.47 -11.36
CA LEU A 122 16.61 -8.23 -10.40
C LEU A 122 15.19 -8.42 -10.92
N GLN A 123 14.57 -9.54 -10.54
CA GLN A 123 13.16 -9.79 -10.82
C GLN A 123 12.31 -8.81 -10.03
N LEU A 124 11.58 -7.94 -10.74
CA LEU A 124 10.74 -6.91 -10.14
C LEU A 124 9.26 -7.25 -10.28
N GLY A 125 8.60 -7.38 -9.12
CA GLY A 125 7.14 -7.48 -9.00
C GLY A 125 6.41 -6.17 -9.37
N PRO A 126 5.07 -6.17 -9.33
CA PRO A 126 4.29 -4.96 -9.42
C PRO A 126 4.62 -3.98 -8.29
N VAL A 127 4.59 -2.68 -8.59
CA VAL A 127 4.84 -1.62 -7.61
C VAL A 127 3.77 -0.54 -7.71
N ALA A 128 3.02 -0.32 -6.63
CA ALA A 128 2.02 0.73 -6.56
C ALA A 128 2.58 2.00 -5.90
N SER A 129 2.09 3.17 -6.32
CA SER A 129 2.30 4.47 -5.69
C SER A 129 0.99 4.92 -5.05
N VAL A 130 1.03 5.22 -3.76
CA VAL A 130 -0.11 5.67 -2.98
C VAL A 130 0.24 6.95 -2.22
N PRO A 131 -0.71 7.89 -2.04
CA PRO A 131 -0.49 9.02 -1.13
C PRO A 131 -0.26 8.50 0.29
N THR A 132 0.52 9.24 1.08
CA THR A 132 0.66 8.92 2.50
C THR A 132 -0.62 9.21 3.26
N MET A 133 -0.82 8.49 4.36
CA MET A 133 -1.88 8.78 5.33
C MET A 133 -1.67 10.16 5.99
N PRO A 134 -2.73 10.79 6.55
CA PRO A 134 -2.59 12.01 7.33
C PRO A 134 -1.50 11.89 8.41
N GLY A 135 -0.62 12.89 8.49
CA GLY A 135 0.51 12.90 9.44
C GLY A 135 1.83 12.35 8.89
N GLN A 136 1.81 11.70 7.73
CA GLN A 136 3.02 11.33 6.97
C GLN A 136 3.21 12.31 5.78
N ARG A 137 4.44 12.47 5.31
CA ARG A 137 4.77 13.38 4.20
C ARG A 137 5.08 12.59 2.92
N GLY A 138 4.53 13.04 1.79
CA GLY A 138 4.88 12.56 0.46
C GLY A 138 3.97 11.43 -0.05
N ARG A 139 4.52 10.61 -0.94
CA ARG A 139 3.87 9.38 -1.41
C ARG A 139 4.71 8.20 -0.97
N ARG A 140 4.10 7.01 -1.00
CA ARG A 140 4.75 5.75 -0.70
C ARG A 140 4.73 4.84 -1.93
N LEU A 141 5.81 4.08 -2.09
CA LEU A 141 5.89 2.99 -3.05
C LEU A 141 5.74 1.65 -2.34
N LEU A 142 4.79 0.86 -2.85
CA LEU A 142 4.36 -0.43 -2.34
C LEU A 142 4.86 -1.51 -3.28
N PHE A 143 5.89 -2.26 -2.85
CA PHE A 143 6.48 -3.36 -3.61
C PHE A 143 5.80 -4.66 -3.23
N LEU A 144 5.14 -5.31 -4.18
CA LEU A 144 4.50 -6.60 -3.94
C LEU A 144 5.55 -7.71 -3.99
N VAL A 145 5.60 -8.52 -2.93
CA VAL A 145 6.55 -9.62 -2.73
C VAL A 145 5.79 -10.90 -2.34
N LEU A 146 6.47 -12.04 -2.36
CA LEU A 146 5.90 -13.29 -1.87
C LEU A 146 5.42 -13.18 -0.41
N PRO A 147 4.33 -13.87 -0.04
CA PRO A 147 3.80 -13.84 1.31
C PRO A 147 4.81 -14.41 2.32
N GLY A 148 4.74 -13.93 3.57
CA GLY A 148 5.66 -14.31 4.66
C GLY A 148 6.84 -13.35 4.84
N ALA A 149 6.87 -12.26 4.10
CA ALA A 149 7.86 -11.19 4.24
C ALA A 149 7.80 -10.54 5.63
N GLN A 150 6.60 -10.36 6.19
CA GLN A 150 6.43 -9.67 7.48
C GLN A 150 7.20 -10.34 8.62
N ALA A 151 7.33 -11.67 8.61
CA ALA A 151 8.11 -12.41 9.60
C ALA A 151 9.63 -12.32 9.39
N LYS A 152 10.08 -12.21 8.13
CA LYS A 152 11.50 -12.20 7.76
C LYS A 152 12.16 -10.82 7.88
N VAL A 153 11.45 -9.78 7.43
CA VAL A 153 11.98 -8.42 7.24
C VAL A 153 12.72 -7.88 8.48
N PRO A 154 12.18 -7.96 9.71
CA PRO A 154 12.87 -7.42 10.88
C PRO A 154 14.24 -8.06 11.14
N GLU A 155 14.34 -9.39 10.99
CA GLU A 155 15.59 -10.12 11.19
C GLU A 155 16.59 -9.81 10.07
N THR A 156 16.14 -9.78 8.81
CA THR A 156 16.98 -9.45 7.65
C THR A 156 17.55 -8.03 7.77
N LEU A 157 16.73 -7.05 8.15
CA LEU A 157 17.20 -5.67 8.39
C LEU A 157 18.27 -5.61 9.48
N ARG A 158 18.08 -6.35 10.58
CA ARG A 158 19.07 -6.42 11.67
C ARG A 158 20.38 -7.04 11.21
N LYS A 159 20.34 -8.12 10.40
CA LYS A 159 21.54 -8.75 9.82
C LYS A 159 22.29 -7.80 8.88
N LEU A 160 21.58 -6.91 8.20
CA LEU A 160 22.16 -5.85 7.37
C LEU A 160 22.68 -4.64 8.18
N GLY A 161 22.58 -4.66 9.51
CA GLY A 161 23.09 -3.60 10.39
C GLY A 161 22.14 -2.42 10.60
N TRP A 162 20.87 -2.54 10.20
CA TRP A 162 19.86 -1.52 10.44
C TRP A 162 19.17 -1.75 11.78
N ALA A 163 19.22 -0.74 12.66
CA ALA A 163 18.49 -0.77 13.93
C ALA A 163 16.96 -0.67 13.68
N PRO A 164 16.11 -1.32 14.50
CA PRO A 164 14.66 -1.18 14.41
C PRO A 164 14.22 0.29 14.47
N GLY A 165 13.28 0.67 13.60
CA GLY A 165 12.75 2.04 13.53
C GLY A 165 13.69 3.09 12.92
N ARG A 166 14.92 2.71 12.51
CA ARG A 166 15.85 3.63 11.85
C ARG A 166 15.46 3.95 10.41
N LEU A 167 14.79 3.02 9.74
CA LEU A 167 14.37 3.13 8.35
C LEU A 167 12.87 3.37 8.29
N ASP A 168 12.45 4.26 7.39
CA ASP A 168 11.06 4.32 6.95
C ASP A 168 10.83 3.20 5.91
N LEU A 169 10.78 1.97 6.40
CA LEU A 169 10.47 0.77 5.63
C LEU A 169 9.56 -0.11 6.50
N THR A 170 8.33 -0.31 6.05
CA THR A 170 7.33 -1.14 6.75
C THR A 170 6.95 -2.33 5.87
N CYS A 171 6.58 -3.45 6.48
CA CYS A 171 6.04 -4.60 5.76
C CYS A 171 4.57 -4.80 6.14
N HIS A 172 3.69 -4.85 5.14
CA HIS A 172 2.28 -5.20 5.30
C HIS A 172 2.12 -6.68 4.95
N GLY A 173 1.89 -7.51 5.96
CA GLY A 173 1.60 -8.94 5.81
C GLY A 173 0.16 -9.27 6.22
N ASP A 174 -0.03 -10.34 6.98
CA ASP A 174 -1.37 -10.80 7.34
C ASP A 174 -2.14 -9.78 8.18
N GLY A 175 -3.45 -9.76 7.97
CA GLY A 175 -4.37 -8.83 8.63
C GLY A 175 -4.47 -7.45 7.99
N GLY A 176 -3.68 -7.15 6.94
CA GLY A 176 -3.65 -5.85 6.27
C GLY A 176 -4.33 -5.83 4.90
N TRP A 177 -4.38 -4.64 4.30
CA TRP A 177 -4.79 -4.44 2.92
C TRP A 177 -4.03 -3.27 2.29
N ILE A 178 -3.96 -3.25 0.97
CA ILE A 178 -3.57 -2.08 0.20
C ILE A 178 -4.72 -1.64 -0.70
N VAL A 179 -4.76 -0.36 -1.03
CA VAL A 179 -5.69 0.17 -2.03
C VAL A 179 -5.06 -0.01 -3.42
N ALA A 180 -5.74 -0.72 -4.31
CA ALA A 180 -5.25 -0.97 -5.65
C ALA A 180 -5.59 0.16 -6.63
N PRO A 181 -4.70 0.48 -7.59
CA PRO A 181 -5.04 1.34 -8.71
C PRO A 181 -6.24 0.80 -9.51
N PRO A 182 -7.11 1.65 -10.09
CA PRO A 182 -7.07 3.11 -10.12
C PRO A 182 -7.92 3.75 -8.99
N SER A 183 -8.06 3.08 -7.83
CA SER A 183 -8.95 3.54 -6.76
C SER A 183 -8.52 4.88 -6.17
N ARG A 184 -9.50 5.67 -5.75
CA ARG A 184 -9.29 6.98 -5.14
C ARG A 184 -8.96 6.84 -3.65
N ILE A 185 -8.03 7.66 -3.18
CA ILE A 185 -7.61 7.73 -1.78
C ILE A 185 -7.62 9.19 -1.38
N GLY A 186 -8.46 9.59 -0.43
CA GLY A 186 -8.56 11.00 -0.03
C GLY A 186 -9.10 11.92 -1.15
N ALA A 187 -9.30 13.19 -0.80
CA ALA A 187 -10.07 14.11 -1.64
C ALA A 187 -9.52 14.33 -3.05
N TYR A 188 -8.22 14.21 -3.32
CA TYR A 188 -7.67 14.57 -4.64
C TYR A 188 -6.59 13.60 -5.15
N THR A 189 -6.49 12.40 -4.56
CA THR A 189 -5.39 11.47 -4.85
C THR A 189 -5.89 10.07 -5.20
N PHE A 190 -5.07 9.33 -5.93
CA PHE A 190 -5.37 7.99 -6.43
C PHE A 190 -4.20 7.05 -6.18
N ALA A 191 -4.51 5.77 -6.02
CA ALA A 191 -3.53 4.70 -6.18
C ALA A 191 -3.15 4.60 -7.67
N GLN A 192 -1.85 4.50 -7.95
CA GLN A 192 -1.31 4.40 -9.30
C GLN A 192 -0.29 3.26 -9.38
N TRP A 193 -0.09 2.68 -10.55
CA TRP A 193 1.01 1.73 -10.74
C TRP A 193 2.27 2.49 -11.14
N ALA A 194 3.33 2.38 -10.35
CA ALA A 194 4.68 2.74 -10.78
C ALA A 194 5.26 1.64 -11.70
N ARG A 195 4.92 0.39 -11.41
CA ARG A 195 5.16 -0.78 -12.28
C ARG A 195 3.91 -1.65 -12.30
N GLN A 196 3.25 -1.72 -13.44
CA GLN A 196 1.98 -2.44 -13.60
C GLN A 196 2.16 -3.96 -13.48
N PRO A 197 1.14 -4.68 -12.97
CA PRO A 197 1.03 -6.12 -13.15
C PRO A 197 0.98 -6.45 -14.65
N SER A 198 1.80 -7.41 -15.06
CA SER A 198 1.92 -7.91 -16.42
C SER A 198 2.26 -9.41 -16.38
N ALA A 199 2.28 -10.06 -17.54
CA ALA A 199 2.73 -11.44 -17.64
C ALA A 199 4.20 -11.62 -17.19
N MET A 200 5.04 -10.61 -17.41
CA MET A 200 6.48 -10.65 -17.11
C MET A 200 6.79 -10.62 -15.61
N ASN A 201 5.89 -10.07 -14.79
CA ASN A 201 6.00 -10.05 -13.32
C ASN A 201 4.86 -10.84 -12.67
N ARG A 202 4.48 -11.96 -13.31
CA ARG A 202 3.52 -12.91 -12.75
C ARG A 202 4.00 -13.49 -11.42
N TRP A 203 5.27 -13.87 -11.37
CA TRP A 203 5.91 -14.35 -10.16
C TRP A 203 6.43 -13.18 -9.36
N LEU A 204 6.06 -13.13 -8.08
CA LEU A 204 6.53 -12.10 -7.16
C LEU A 204 7.93 -12.48 -6.66
N PRO A 205 8.84 -11.51 -6.47
CA PRO A 205 10.14 -11.76 -5.87
C PRO A 205 10.01 -12.08 -4.38
N ASP A 206 11.00 -12.80 -3.82
CA ASP A 206 11.13 -12.89 -2.37
C ASP A 206 11.53 -11.52 -1.80
N ALA A 207 11.06 -11.21 -0.59
CA ALA A 207 11.43 -9.99 0.10
C ALA A 207 12.95 -9.87 0.29
N ASP A 208 13.66 -10.99 0.52
CA ASP A 208 15.11 -10.97 0.71
C ASP A 208 15.89 -10.45 -0.51
N GLU A 209 15.33 -10.57 -1.72
CA GLU A 209 15.92 -10.02 -2.95
C GLU A 209 15.81 -8.48 -3.00
N LEU A 210 14.73 -7.92 -2.44
CA LEU A 210 14.44 -6.48 -2.51
C LEU A 210 14.87 -5.71 -1.26
N ILE A 211 14.97 -6.37 -0.09
CA ILE A 211 15.22 -5.70 1.19
C ILE A 211 16.53 -4.92 1.17
N ASN A 212 17.62 -5.47 0.63
CA ASN A 212 18.92 -4.80 0.63
C ASN A 212 18.89 -3.46 -0.16
N PRO A 213 18.51 -3.42 -1.45
CA PRO A 213 18.43 -2.16 -2.18
C PRO A 213 17.42 -1.18 -1.60
N LEU A 214 16.28 -1.65 -1.08
CA LEU A 214 15.27 -0.80 -0.43
C LEU A 214 15.80 -0.19 0.86
N ALA A 215 16.36 -1.01 1.77
CA ALA A 215 16.90 -0.56 3.04
C ALA A 215 18.04 0.45 2.84
N TYR A 216 18.93 0.19 1.86
CA TYR A 216 19.99 1.12 1.51
C TYR A 216 19.44 2.47 1.02
N ALA A 217 18.42 2.47 0.14
CA ALA A 217 17.81 3.70 -0.34
C ALA A 217 17.09 4.47 0.78
N CYS A 218 16.30 3.79 1.61
CA CYS A 218 15.66 4.38 2.78
C CYS A 218 16.69 4.97 3.75
N GLY A 219 17.83 4.32 3.93
CA GLY A 219 18.90 4.81 4.81
C GLY A 219 19.62 6.05 4.29
N ARG A 220 19.63 6.28 2.97
CA ARG A 220 20.16 7.51 2.36
C ARG A 220 19.16 8.66 2.38
N ASP A 221 17.87 8.34 2.27
CA ASP A 221 16.78 9.32 2.29
C ASP A 221 16.37 9.70 3.72
N ALA A 222 16.73 8.86 4.70
CA ALA A 222 16.53 9.17 6.11
C ALA A 222 17.23 10.51 6.45
N PRO A 223 16.51 11.49 7.02
CA PRO A 223 17.14 12.71 7.48
C PRO A 223 18.26 12.32 8.44
N ALA A 224 19.46 12.89 8.24
CA ALA A 224 20.61 12.64 9.11
C ALA A 224 20.11 12.72 10.56
N ALA A 225 20.15 11.59 11.26
CA ALA A 225 19.66 11.52 12.63
C ALA A 225 20.31 12.69 13.38
N ARG A 226 19.51 13.61 13.92
CA ARG A 226 20.03 14.58 14.88
C ARG A 226 20.58 13.73 16.00
N ILE A 227 21.91 13.64 16.08
CA ILE A 227 22.60 13.11 17.25
C ILE A 227 22.26 14.11 18.35
N THR A 228 21.19 13.86 19.10
CA THR A 228 20.98 14.55 20.36
C THR A 228 22.08 14.04 21.27
N PRO A 229 23.05 14.89 21.70
CA PRO A 229 24.04 14.47 22.66
C PRO A 229 23.32 13.95 23.90
N PRO A 230 23.83 12.88 24.55
CA PRO A 230 23.20 12.36 25.76
C PRO A 230 23.08 13.51 26.77
N GLN A 231 21.86 13.75 27.25
CA GLN A 231 21.67 14.76 28.29
C GLN A 231 22.53 14.37 29.51
N PRO A 232 23.27 15.32 30.10
CA PRO A 232 24.04 15.05 31.30
C PRO A 232 23.08 14.53 32.37
N LYS A 233 23.38 13.36 32.94
CA LYS A 233 22.61 12.77 34.03
C LYS A 233 22.50 13.80 35.15
N ALA A 234 21.27 14.07 35.59
CA ALA A 234 21.04 14.93 36.74
C ALA A 234 21.81 14.38 37.96
N PRO A 235 22.48 15.24 38.74
CA PRO A 235 23.16 14.80 39.95
C PRO A 235 22.14 14.21 40.93
N PRO A 236 22.52 13.17 41.71
CA PRO A 236 21.61 12.55 42.65
C PRO A 236 21.13 13.55 43.70
N THR A 237 19.82 13.56 43.94
CA THR A 237 19.16 14.40 44.94
C THR A 237 19.74 14.11 46.33
N PRO A 238 20.15 15.12 47.11
CA PRO A 238 20.63 14.88 48.46
C PRO A 238 19.49 14.39 49.35
N VAL A 239 19.69 13.21 49.96
CA VAL A 239 18.79 12.66 50.97
C VAL A 239 18.89 13.53 52.22
N VAL A 240 17.85 14.31 52.51
CA VAL A 240 17.74 15.06 53.77
C VAL A 240 17.36 14.08 54.87
N ALA A 241 18.29 13.84 55.80
CA ALA A 241 18.02 13.05 57.00
C ALA A 241 17.03 13.81 57.93
N PRO A 242 16.08 13.10 58.58
CA PRO A 242 15.15 13.73 59.50
C PRO A 242 15.90 14.22 60.75
N ARG A 243 15.64 15.47 61.16
CA ARG A 243 16.15 16.05 62.41
C ARG A 243 15.50 15.35 63.60
N ARG A 244 16.32 15.02 64.60
CA ARG A 244 15.89 14.56 65.94
C ARG A 244 15.23 15.69 66.71
#